data_AF-A0A803VAT5-F1
#
_entry.id   AF-A0A803VAT5-F1
#
_cell.length_a   1.000
_cell.length_b   1.000
_cell.length_c   1.000
_cell.angle_alpha   90.00
_cell.angle_beta   90.00
_cell.angle_gamma   90.00
#
_symmetry.space_group_name_H-M   'P 1'
#
loop_
_entity.id
_entity.type
_entity.pdbx_description
1 polymer ?
#
loop_
_entity_poly.entity_id
_entity_poly.type
_entity_poly.pdbx_seq_one_letter_code
_entity_poly.pdbx_strand_id
1 'polypeptide(L)'
;MFANFECGLTSVILSVAVPLLLYSPGCTLFITGASRGIGKAIALKAAKDGANIVIAAKTAEPHPTLPGTIYTAAEEIEAAGGKALPCVVNVREEQQIINAVEKAVKTFGGIDILVNNASAISLTGTLETATKKVNLMMDVNVRGTYLTSKACLPHLRKSKNPHILNLSPPMNLNPMWFKNHCAYTISKYGMSMCVLGMAEEFRGEVAVNALWPKTAIHTAAMDMLGGAGIEKQCRKTDILADAAYCILTKPKTFTGNFIIDEVLLREEGVKDFDVYAIAPGHPLMPDFFLDVEIDTTEGADGAKVKTESAAAEPSGPVAETFRVIQGAMTEEYVRSTQGVFQFELSGDGGGTWYIDLKSKGGSAGFGKPPVTADVVMSMSSADFVKMFTGKLKPTLAFMSGKLRIKGNMALAIKLEKMLSQLSSKL
;
A
#
# COMPACT_ATOMS: atom_id res chain seq x y z
N MET A 1 -34.54 44.40 -31.45
CA MET A 1 -33.86 43.70 -32.55
C MET A 1 -32.58 43.14 -31.98
N PHE A 2 -32.63 41.90 -31.51
CA PHE A 2 -31.52 41.17 -30.90
C PHE A 2 -30.60 40.67 -32.01
N ALA A 3 -29.29 40.86 -31.87
CA ALA A 3 -28.29 40.21 -32.71
C ALA A 3 -27.39 39.37 -31.81
N ASN A 4 -27.67 38.05 -31.84
CA ASN A 4 -26.86 37.01 -31.24
C ASN A 4 -25.55 36.86 -32.04
N PHE A 5 -24.42 36.91 -31.34
CA PHE A 5 -23.17 36.31 -31.81
C PHE A 5 -22.87 35.15 -30.87
N GLU A 6 -23.31 33.94 -31.24
CA GLU A 6 -22.84 32.70 -30.66
C GLU A 6 -21.48 32.37 -31.30
N CYS A 7 -20.40 32.52 -30.53
CA CYS A 7 -19.10 31.94 -30.87
C CYS A 7 -18.95 30.68 -30.03
N GLY A 8 -19.00 29.52 -30.69
CA GLY A 8 -18.86 28.21 -30.08
C GLY A 8 -17.45 27.99 -29.54
N LEU A 9 -17.33 27.93 -28.20
CA LEU A 9 -16.32 27.14 -27.53
C LEU A 9 -17.02 25.95 -26.87
N THR A 10 -17.09 24.82 -27.59
CA THR A 10 -17.25 23.51 -26.96
C THR A 10 -15.95 23.16 -26.24
N SER A 11 -15.80 23.71 -25.04
CA SER A 11 -14.82 23.28 -24.04
C SER A 11 -15.34 21.99 -23.40
N VAL A 12 -14.79 20.86 -23.83
CA VAL A 12 -14.92 19.59 -23.10
C VAL A 12 -13.98 19.68 -21.89
N ILE A 13 -14.44 20.32 -20.81
CA ILE A 13 -13.87 20.16 -19.47
C ILE A 13 -14.92 19.43 -18.63
N LEU A 14 -14.97 18.10 -18.80
CA LEU A 14 -15.33 17.22 -17.68
C LEU A 14 -14.03 16.95 -16.91
N SER A 15 -13.65 17.87 -16.03
CA SER A 15 -12.68 17.60 -14.99
C SER A 15 -13.40 17.76 -13.66
N VAL A 16 -13.37 16.69 -12.86
CA VAL A 16 -14.13 16.51 -11.63
C VAL A 16 -13.81 17.65 -10.65
N ALA A 17 -14.71 18.61 -10.53
CA ALA A 17 -14.50 19.84 -9.80
C ALA A 17 -14.63 19.61 -8.29
N VAL A 18 -13.54 19.22 -7.62
CA VAL A 18 -13.28 19.72 -6.28
C VAL A 18 -13.06 21.24 -6.45
N PRO A 19 -13.81 22.11 -5.76
CA PRO A 19 -13.79 23.55 -6.03
C PRO A 19 -12.36 24.10 -6.06
N LEU A 20 -12.02 24.84 -7.13
CA LEU A 20 -10.76 25.55 -7.25
C LEU A 20 -10.71 26.65 -6.18
N LEU A 21 -9.62 26.69 -5.41
CA LEU A 21 -9.21 27.74 -4.45
C LEU A 21 -9.89 27.66 -3.06
N LEU A 22 -9.42 26.72 -2.24
CA LEU A 22 -9.79 26.60 -0.83
C LEU A 22 -8.64 26.92 0.13
N TYR A 23 -7.37 26.92 -0.30
CA TYR A 23 -6.33 27.51 0.53
C TYR A 23 -6.45 29.03 0.50
N SER A 24 -6.31 29.67 1.67
CA SER A 24 -6.06 31.11 1.71
C SER A 24 -4.70 31.37 1.05
N PRO A 25 -4.58 32.29 0.07
CA PRO A 25 -3.29 32.66 -0.50
C PRO A 25 -2.27 32.97 0.60
N GLY A 26 -1.08 32.37 0.51
CA GLY A 26 -0.03 32.49 1.54
C GLY A 26 -0.16 31.51 2.72
N CYS A 27 -1.10 30.55 2.69
CA CYS A 27 -1.10 29.42 3.62
C CYS A 27 0.23 28.65 3.55
N THR A 28 0.82 28.33 4.69
CA THR A 28 2.15 27.70 4.76
C THR A 28 2.06 26.25 5.20
N LEU A 29 2.44 25.34 4.29
CA LEU A 29 2.51 23.90 4.51
C LEU A 29 3.95 23.48 4.81
N PHE A 30 4.17 22.82 5.94
CA PHE A 30 5.40 22.12 6.26
C PHE A 30 5.24 20.63 5.95
N ILE A 31 5.95 20.11 4.95
CA ILE A 31 5.74 18.73 4.46
C ILE A 31 7.04 17.93 4.58
N THR A 32 7.02 16.89 5.41
CA THR A 32 8.16 15.97 5.51
C THR A 32 8.17 15.00 4.33
N GLY A 33 9.34 14.80 3.71
CA GLY A 33 9.49 13.89 2.57
C GLY A 33 8.91 14.41 1.24
N ALA A 34 8.76 15.73 1.06
CA ALA A 34 8.17 16.33 -0.15
C ALA A 34 9.09 16.42 -1.39
N SER A 35 10.26 15.78 -1.39
CA SER A 35 11.16 15.79 -2.56
C SER A 35 10.65 14.94 -3.74
N ARG A 36 9.71 14.03 -3.50
CA ARG A 36 9.13 13.11 -4.51
C ARG A 36 7.84 12.45 -4.03
N GLY A 37 7.19 11.70 -4.91
CA GLY A 37 6.05 10.84 -4.57
C GLY A 37 4.87 11.61 -3.97
N ILE A 38 4.16 10.97 -3.03
CA ILE A 38 2.94 11.48 -2.40
C ILE A 38 3.15 12.86 -1.78
N GLY A 39 4.22 13.05 -0.99
CA GLY A 39 4.51 14.35 -0.37
C GLY A 39 4.69 15.48 -1.39
N LYS A 40 5.34 15.22 -2.53
CA LYS A 40 5.47 16.20 -3.62
C LYS A 40 4.12 16.47 -4.31
N ALA A 41 3.30 15.44 -4.52
CA ALA A 41 1.98 15.62 -5.12
C ALA A 41 1.06 16.49 -4.25
N ILE A 42 1.05 16.29 -2.94
CA ILE A 42 0.33 17.15 -1.98
C ILE A 42 0.86 18.58 -2.05
N ALA A 43 2.19 18.76 -2.07
CA ALA A 43 2.81 20.07 -2.23
C ALA A 43 2.36 20.79 -3.51
N LEU A 44 2.40 20.10 -4.66
CA LEU A 44 2.01 20.65 -5.95
C LEU A 44 0.52 21.00 -6.01
N LYS A 45 -0.34 20.21 -5.37
CA LYS A 45 -1.77 20.52 -5.28
C LYS A 45 -2.01 21.80 -4.51
N ALA A 46 -1.34 21.99 -3.37
CA ALA A 46 -1.43 23.23 -2.60
C ALA A 46 -0.77 24.43 -3.29
N ALA A 47 0.33 24.22 -4.01
CA ALA A 47 1.04 25.26 -4.76
C ALA A 47 0.16 25.92 -5.83
N LYS A 48 -0.76 25.17 -6.45
CA LYS A 48 -1.73 25.71 -7.43
C LYS A 48 -2.64 26.81 -6.87
N ASP A 49 -2.82 26.86 -5.55
CA ASP A 49 -3.57 27.90 -4.85
C ASP A 49 -2.66 29.03 -4.30
N GLY A 50 -1.39 29.07 -4.69
CA GLY A 50 -0.43 30.08 -4.23
C GLY A 50 0.06 29.85 -2.79
N ALA A 51 0.05 28.61 -2.31
CA ALA A 51 0.56 28.26 -0.99
C ALA A 51 2.09 28.37 -0.88
N ASN A 52 2.59 28.59 0.33
CA ASN A 52 4.01 28.48 0.66
C ASN A 52 4.30 27.03 1.10
N ILE A 53 5.29 26.39 0.50
CA ILE A 53 5.64 24.99 0.78
C ILE A 53 7.05 24.91 1.35
N VAL A 54 7.17 24.39 2.57
CA VAL A 54 8.46 24.00 3.16
C VAL A 54 8.71 22.53 2.83
N ILE A 55 9.74 22.28 2.03
CA ILE A 55 10.12 20.95 1.56
C ILE A 55 11.17 20.39 2.51
N ALA A 56 10.73 19.63 3.53
CA ALA A 56 11.61 19.06 4.55
C ALA A 56 12.01 17.63 4.16
N ALA A 57 13.14 17.46 3.45
CA ALA A 57 13.63 16.14 3.07
C ALA A 57 15.17 16.08 2.96
N LYS A 58 15.72 14.86 2.96
CA LYS A 58 17.17 14.62 3.01
C LYS A 58 17.92 14.78 1.68
N THR A 59 17.23 14.67 0.55
CA THR A 59 17.90 14.56 -0.77
C THR A 59 18.19 15.96 -1.33
N ALA A 60 19.40 16.48 -1.07
CA ALA A 60 19.91 17.71 -1.66
C ALA A 60 20.59 17.44 -3.02
N GLU A 61 21.42 16.40 -3.06
CA GLU A 61 22.12 15.95 -4.26
C GLU A 61 21.37 14.82 -4.98
N PRO A 62 21.48 14.70 -6.32
CA PRO A 62 20.90 13.60 -7.07
C PRO A 62 21.32 12.23 -6.53
N HIS A 63 20.35 11.33 -6.38
CA HIS A 63 20.59 9.96 -5.90
C HIS A 63 20.56 8.98 -7.09
N PRO A 64 21.47 7.99 -7.18
CA PRO A 64 21.57 7.11 -8.34
C PRO A 64 20.29 6.28 -8.63
N THR A 65 19.47 6.04 -7.60
CA THR A 65 18.25 5.21 -7.73
C THR A 65 16.95 5.93 -7.39
N LEU A 66 17.00 7.17 -6.89
CA LEU A 66 15.79 7.89 -6.48
C LEU A 66 15.70 9.21 -7.24
N PRO A 67 14.61 9.46 -7.98
CA PRO A 67 14.47 10.68 -8.77
C PRO A 67 14.24 11.90 -7.89
N GLY A 68 14.64 13.07 -8.38
CA GLY A 68 14.36 14.37 -7.76
C GLY A 68 15.17 14.68 -6.50
N THR A 69 15.25 15.97 -6.19
CA THR A 69 15.85 16.53 -4.97
C THR A 69 14.87 17.52 -4.32
N ILE A 70 15.21 18.08 -3.17
CA ILE A 70 14.44 19.20 -2.61
C ILE A 70 14.43 20.42 -3.54
N TYR A 71 15.46 20.59 -4.37
CA TYR A 71 15.60 21.73 -5.28
C TYR A 71 14.77 21.55 -6.55
N THR A 72 14.78 20.37 -7.17
CA THR A 72 13.90 20.11 -8.32
C THR A 72 12.42 20.15 -7.91
N ALA A 73 12.09 19.67 -6.70
CA ALA A 73 10.74 19.80 -6.16
C ALA A 73 10.35 21.28 -5.94
N ALA A 74 11.30 22.13 -5.50
CA ALA A 74 11.07 23.55 -5.34
C ALA A 74 10.75 24.23 -6.68
N GLU A 75 11.51 23.93 -7.73
CA GLU A 75 11.26 24.43 -9.09
C GLU A 75 9.86 24.04 -9.59
N GLU A 76 9.46 22.78 -9.40
CA GLU A 76 8.12 22.31 -9.79
C GLU A 76 7.00 23.02 -8.99
N ILE A 77 7.22 23.28 -7.70
CA ILE A 77 6.26 24.00 -6.83
C ILE A 77 6.12 25.46 -7.24
N GLU A 78 7.23 26.14 -7.55
CA GLU A 78 7.23 27.52 -8.02
C GLU A 78 6.56 27.62 -9.41
N ALA A 79 6.85 26.68 -10.31
CA ALA A 79 6.20 26.60 -11.61
C ALA A 79 4.68 26.35 -11.51
N ALA A 80 4.23 25.66 -10.44
CA ALA A 80 2.80 25.46 -10.17
C ALA A 80 2.10 26.69 -9.57
N GLY A 81 2.83 27.75 -9.23
CA GLY A 81 2.29 29.01 -8.69
C GLY A 81 2.50 29.21 -7.19
N GLY A 82 3.14 28.27 -6.50
CA GLY A 82 3.45 28.36 -5.07
C GLY A 82 4.78 29.06 -4.79
N LYS A 83 5.16 29.13 -3.51
CA LYS A 83 6.51 29.52 -3.07
C LYS A 83 7.18 28.35 -2.39
N ALA A 84 8.42 28.03 -2.75
CA ALA A 84 9.13 26.89 -2.18
C ALA A 84 10.22 27.33 -1.18
N LEU A 85 10.35 26.58 -0.09
CA LEU A 85 11.48 26.67 0.83
C LEU A 85 12.12 25.27 0.98
N PRO A 86 13.14 24.94 0.17
CA PRO A 86 13.85 23.69 0.31
C PRO A 86 14.70 23.68 1.59
N CYS A 87 14.49 22.66 2.42
CA CYS A 87 15.21 22.44 3.68
C CYS A 87 15.78 21.02 3.71
N VAL A 88 17.10 20.91 3.88
CA VAL A 88 17.76 19.62 4.12
C VAL A 88 17.39 19.14 5.51
N VAL A 89 16.51 18.14 5.58
CA VAL A 89 16.00 17.60 6.85
C VAL A 89 16.00 16.07 6.83
N ASN A 90 16.78 15.49 7.73
CA ASN A 90 16.60 14.13 8.22
C ASN A 90 15.74 14.20 9.49
N VAL A 91 14.49 13.74 9.43
CA VAL A 91 13.53 13.80 10.55
C VAL A 91 13.95 13.02 11.80
N ARG A 92 15.05 12.25 11.72
CA ARG A 92 15.67 11.61 12.89
C ARG A 92 16.52 12.59 13.71
N GLU A 93 16.93 13.71 13.13
CA GLU A 93 17.73 14.74 13.78
C GLU A 93 16.82 15.90 14.25
N GLU A 94 16.51 15.95 15.55
CA GLU A 94 15.59 16.95 16.12
C GLU A 94 16.03 18.39 15.78
N GLN A 95 17.33 18.67 15.86
CA GLN A 95 17.84 20.00 15.54
C GLN A 95 17.60 20.40 14.08
N GLN A 96 17.64 19.46 13.12
CA GLN A 96 17.35 19.79 11.72
C GLN A 96 15.87 20.13 11.51
N ILE A 97 14.98 19.47 12.26
CA ILE A 97 13.55 19.81 12.28
C ILE A 97 13.36 21.23 12.83
N ILE A 98 13.93 21.52 14.01
CA ILE A 98 13.84 22.83 14.66
C ILE A 98 14.34 23.94 13.72
N ASN A 99 15.53 23.77 13.15
CA ASN A 99 16.12 24.76 12.25
C ASN A 99 15.23 25.01 11.01
N ALA A 100 14.61 23.96 10.45
CA ALA A 100 13.71 24.10 9.31
C ALA A 100 12.40 24.80 9.68
N VAL A 101 11.84 24.52 10.86
CA VAL A 101 10.66 25.22 11.39
C VAL A 101 10.96 26.69 11.64
N GLU A 102 12.08 27.02 12.27
CA GLU A 102 12.52 28.41 12.47
C GLU A 102 12.72 29.14 11.15
N LYS A 103 13.36 28.49 10.16
CA LYS A 103 13.53 29.04 8.82
C LYS A 103 12.19 29.29 8.14
N ALA A 104 11.24 28.37 8.26
CA ALA A 104 9.89 28.52 7.71
C ALA A 104 9.17 29.73 8.32
N VAL A 105 9.18 29.85 9.65
CA VAL A 105 8.54 30.95 10.37
C VAL A 105 9.20 32.30 10.03
N LYS A 106 10.53 32.33 9.92
CA LYS A 106 11.26 33.54 9.47
C LYS A 106 10.90 33.94 8.04
N THR A 107 10.67 32.96 7.16
CA THR A 107 10.46 33.20 5.72
C THR A 107 9.00 33.55 5.40
N PHE A 108 8.05 32.83 6.00
CA PHE A 108 6.62 32.91 5.67
C PHE A 108 5.74 33.45 6.81
N GLY A 109 6.32 33.73 7.98
CA GLY A 109 5.62 34.32 9.13
C GLY A 109 4.90 33.31 10.03
N GLY A 110 4.73 32.06 9.60
CA GLY A 110 4.04 31.03 10.37
C GLY A 110 4.03 29.67 9.69
N ILE A 111 3.31 28.72 10.29
CA ILE A 111 3.01 27.40 9.74
C ILE A 111 1.52 27.15 10.00
N ASP A 112 0.78 26.86 8.94
CA ASP A 112 -0.66 26.59 9.02
C ASP A 112 -0.96 25.10 9.00
N ILE A 113 -0.14 24.33 8.28
CA ILE A 113 -0.37 22.92 8.05
C ILE A 113 0.95 22.17 8.20
N LEU A 114 0.92 21.05 8.93
CA LEU A 114 1.96 20.04 8.93
C LEU A 114 1.46 18.78 8.22
N VAL A 115 2.25 18.25 7.29
CA VAL A 115 2.02 16.95 6.68
C VAL A 115 3.19 16.02 7.02
N ASN A 116 2.92 15.04 7.88
CA ASN A 116 3.87 13.99 8.24
C ASN A 116 3.79 12.85 7.20
N ASN A 117 4.55 13.00 6.11
CA ASN A 117 4.60 12.03 5.00
C ASN A 117 5.89 11.21 4.99
N ALA A 118 7.00 11.70 5.55
CA ALA A 118 8.26 10.95 5.58
C ALA A 118 8.07 9.57 6.23
N SER A 119 8.54 8.51 5.58
CA SER A 119 8.45 7.15 6.09
C SER A 119 9.60 6.28 5.59
N ALA A 120 9.89 5.22 6.35
CA ALA A 120 10.75 4.11 6.00
C ALA A 120 9.97 2.78 6.09
N ILE A 121 10.34 1.82 5.24
CA ILE A 121 9.66 0.54 5.10
C ILE A 121 10.67 -0.61 5.02
N SER A 122 10.33 -1.73 5.67
CA SER A 122 10.99 -3.02 5.57
C SER A 122 9.95 -4.11 5.82
N LEU A 123 9.61 -4.89 4.79
CA LEU A 123 8.60 -5.95 4.88
C LEU A 123 9.26 -7.30 5.21
N THR A 124 9.83 -7.38 6.41
CA THR A 124 10.57 -8.55 6.90
C THR A 124 9.99 -9.04 8.22
N GLY A 125 10.06 -10.35 8.47
CA GLY A 125 9.67 -10.95 9.74
C GLY A 125 10.65 -10.63 10.87
N THR A 126 10.33 -11.08 12.09
CA THR A 126 11.08 -10.73 13.30
C THR A 126 12.54 -11.19 13.25
N LEU A 127 12.83 -12.39 12.74
CA LEU A 127 14.19 -12.93 12.68
C LEU A 127 15.00 -12.31 11.53
N GLU A 128 14.32 -11.85 10.48
CA GLU A 128 14.94 -11.31 9.26
C GLU A 128 15.18 -9.80 9.35
N THR A 129 14.46 -9.10 10.22
CA THR A 129 14.57 -7.65 10.34
C THR A 129 15.82 -7.26 11.13
N ALA A 130 16.88 -6.85 10.42
CA ALA A 130 18.07 -6.30 11.06
C ALA A 130 17.73 -5.11 11.99
N THR A 131 18.34 -5.03 13.16
CA THR A 131 18.09 -3.97 14.17
C THR A 131 18.15 -2.55 13.59
N LYS A 132 19.11 -2.29 12.69
CA LYS A 132 19.21 -0.98 12.01
C LYS A 132 17.96 -0.60 11.21
N LYS A 133 17.21 -1.58 10.68
CA LYS A 133 15.95 -1.37 9.97
C LYS A 133 14.79 -1.14 10.94
N VAL A 134 14.75 -1.85 12.07
CA VAL A 134 13.80 -1.56 13.15
C VAL A 134 13.97 -0.12 13.62
N ASN A 135 15.19 0.27 13.99
CA ASN A 135 15.49 1.63 14.43
C ASN A 135 15.13 2.66 13.35
N LEU A 136 15.51 2.42 12.09
CA LEU A 136 15.16 3.31 10.99
C LEU A 136 13.64 3.52 10.86
N MET A 137 12.83 2.46 10.93
CA MET A 137 11.38 2.57 10.84
C MET A 137 10.80 3.32 12.04
N MET A 138 11.24 3.01 13.27
CA MET A 138 10.75 3.72 14.47
C MET A 138 11.19 5.19 14.50
N ASP A 139 12.44 5.47 14.15
CA ASP A 139 13.01 6.81 14.18
C ASP A 139 12.40 7.73 13.12
N VAL A 140 12.15 7.21 11.91
CA VAL A 140 11.55 8.00 10.83
C VAL A 140 10.04 8.11 10.99
N ASN A 141 9.35 6.98 11.19
CA ASN A 141 7.89 6.95 11.14
C ASN A 141 7.32 7.52 12.43
N VAL A 142 7.66 6.95 13.58
CA VAL A 142 7.06 7.31 14.87
C VAL A 142 7.71 8.56 15.46
N ARG A 143 9.02 8.49 15.74
CA ARG A 143 9.74 9.58 16.39
C ARG A 143 9.79 10.83 15.51
N GLY A 144 10.04 10.67 14.21
CA GLY A 144 10.03 11.78 13.25
C GLY A 144 8.68 12.50 13.18
N THR A 145 7.58 11.76 13.14
CA THR A 145 6.21 12.33 13.22
C THR A 145 6.01 13.09 14.52
N TYR A 146 6.33 12.47 15.66
CA TYR A 146 6.16 13.09 16.97
C TYR A 146 6.95 14.39 17.11
N LEU A 147 8.25 14.37 16.76
CA LEU A 147 9.14 15.53 16.89
C LEU A 147 8.77 16.66 15.92
N THR A 148 8.38 16.33 14.69
CA THR A 148 7.96 17.36 13.73
C THR A 148 6.66 18.02 14.17
N SER A 149 5.69 17.24 14.66
CA SER A 149 4.48 17.77 15.28
C SER A 149 4.78 18.67 16.47
N LYS A 150 5.61 18.19 17.42
CA LYS A 150 6.06 18.97 18.59
C LYS A 150 6.66 20.33 18.19
N ALA A 151 7.53 20.36 17.17
CA ALA A 151 8.17 21.58 16.71
C ALA A 151 7.19 22.54 15.99
N CYS A 152 6.22 22.02 15.24
CA CYS A 152 5.27 22.85 14.49
C CYS A 152 4.10 23.36 15.36
N LEU A 153 3.69 22.62 16.39
CA LEU A 153 2.51 22.91 17.23
C LEU A 153 2.44 24.36 17.77
N PRO A 154 3.52 24.95 18.31
CA PRO A 154 3.49 26.35 18.77
C PRO A 154 3.14 27.37 17.68
N HIS A 155 3.40 27.04 16.42
CA HIS A 155 3.10 27.88 15.25
C HIS A 155 1.71 27.57 14.68
N LEU A 156 1.35 26.29 14.62
CA LEU A 156 0.02 25.84 14.21
C LEU A 156 -1.08 26.46 15.08
N ARG A 157 -0.90 26.52 16.40
CA ARG A 157 -1.89 27.13 17.32
C ARG A 157 -2.17 28.62 17.05
N LYS A 158 -1.33 29.29 16.25
CA LYS A 158 -1.52 30.69 15.83
C LYS A 158 -2.22 30.83 14.47
N SER A 159 -2.37 29.73 13.73
CA SER A 159 -3.05 29.70 12.44
C SER A 159 -4.57 29.83 12.60
N LYS A 160 -5.24 30.31 11.54
CA LYS A 160 -6.70 30.43 11.49
C LYS A 160 -7.39 29.07 11.34
N ASN A 161 -6.79 28.15 10.58
CA ASN A 161 -7.34 26.81 10.34
C ASN A 161 -6.21 25.76 10.36
N PRO A 162 -5.63 25.47 11.53
CA PRO A 162 -4.46 24.61 11.62
C PRO A 162 -4.76 23.12 11.45
N HIS A 163 -3.89 22.44 10.71
CA HIS A 163 -3.97 20.99 10.49
C HIS A 163 -2.63 20.27 10.69
N ILE A 164 -2.71 19.07 11.25
CA ILE A 164 -1.68 18.03 11.17
C ILE A 164 -2.29 16.85 10.41
N LEU A 165 -1.68 16.47 9.30
CA LEU A 165 -2.07 15.30 8.52
C LEU A 165 -0.96 14.26 8.53
N ASN A 166 -1.23 13.11 9.13
CA ASN A 166 -0.31 11.98 9.13
C ASN A 166 -0.66 11.02 7.98
N LEU A 167 0.30 10.68 7.14
CA LEU A 167 0.07 9.68 6.08
C LEU A 167 0.23 8.30 6.72
N SER A 168 -0.79 7.84 7.44
CA SER A 168 -0.77 6.61 8.23
C SER A 168 -2.14 5.90 8.22
N PRO A 169 -2.19 4.57 8.41
CA PRO A 169 -3.41 3.79 8.25
C PRO A 169 -4.37 3.91 9.45
N PRO A 170 -5.65 3.54 9.29
CA PRO A 170 -6.47 3.13 10.42
C PRO A 170 -5.79 2.01 11.22
N MET A 171 -5.97 1.99 12.54
CA MET A 171 -5.38 0.94 13.38
C MET A 171 -6.25 -0.31 13.38
N ASN A 172 -6.00 -1.19 12.41
CA ASN A 172 -6.64 -2.50 12.35
C ASN A 172 -5.88 -3.53 13.21
N LEU A 173 -6.48 -3.97 14.32
CA LEU A 173 -5.88 -4.92 15.25
C LEU A 173 -5.99 -6.39 14.82
N ASN A 174 -6.44 -6.66 13.58
CA ASN A 174 -6.43 -8.01 13.01
C ASN A 174 -4.98 -8.55 12.98
N PRO A 175 -4.70 -9.69 13.65
CA PRO A 175 -3.36 -10.27 13.74
C PRO A 175 -2.69 -10.56 12.39
N MET A 176 -3.48 -10.70 11.31
CA MET A 176 -2.95 -10.88 9.95
C MET A 176 -1.99 -9.75 9.57
N TRP A 177 -2.29 -8.50 9.93
CA TRP A 177 -1.46 -7.34 9.62
C TRP A 177 -0.17 -7.24 10.44
N PHE A 178 -0.05 -8.01 11.52
CA PHE A 178 1.16 -8.05 12.35
C PHE A 178 2.07 -9.23 11.98
N LYS A 179 1.50 -10.27 11.38
CA LYS A 179 2.17 -11.56 11.18
C LYS A 179 3.47 -11.49 10.37
N ASN A 180 3.48 -10.75 9.26
CA ASN A 180 4.55 -10.85 8.25
C ASN A 180 5.59 -9.72 8.32
N HIS A 181 5.24 -8.59 8.95
CA HIS A 181 6.08 -7.38 8.98
C HIS A 181 5.81 -6.55 10.25
N CYS A 182 5.82 -7.22 11.40
CA CYS A 182 5.44 -6.66 12.69
C CYS A 182 6.10 -5.31 13.01
N ALA A 183 7.41 -5.18 12.79
CA ALA A 183 8.13 -3.94 13.04
C ALA A 183 7.62 -2.76 12.18
N TYR A 184 7.29 -3.02 10.91
CA TYR A 184 6.71 -2.00 10.03
C TYR A 184 5.29 -1.63 10.48
N THR A 185 4.46 -2.63 10.79
CA THR A 185 3.08 -2.42 11.29
C THR A 185 3.08 -1.54 12.55
N ILE A 186 3.91 -1.89 13.55
CA ILE A 186 4.07 -1.07 14.77
C ILE A 186 4.49 0.36 14.40
N SER A 187 5.45 0.52 13.49
CA SER A 187 5.95 1.86 13.14
C SER A 187 4.90 2.74 12.45
N LYS A 188 4.03 2.18 11.58
CA LYS A 188 2.95 2.93 10.94
C LYS A 188 1.80 3.18 11.90
N TYR A 189 1.47 2.22 12.75
CA TYR A 189 0.44 2.40 13.78
C TYR A 189 0.88 3.39 14.85
N GLY A 190 2.18 3.51 15.13
CA GLY A 190 2.69 4.56 16.02
C GLY A 190 2.41 5.97 15.51
N MET A 191 2.47 6.21 14.19
CA MET A 191 2.03 7.49 13.59
C MET A 191 0.53 7.74 13.80
N SER A 192 -0.28 6.68 13.68
CA SER A 192 -1.72 6.72 13.91
C SER A 192 -2.09 6.91 15.38
N MET A 193 -1.28 6.36 16.30
CA MET A 193 -1.41 6.63 17.74
C MET A 193 -1.07 8.09 18.07
N CYS A 194 -0.14 8.73 17.36
CA CYS A 194 0.04 10.18 17.46
C CYS A 194 -1.21 10.95 17.06
N VAL A 195 -1.97 10.49 16.05
CA VAL A 195 -3.26 11.11 15.68
C VAL A 195 -4.25 11.02 16.84
N LEU A 196 -4.45 9.82 17.40
CA LEU A 196 -5.35 9.65 18.55
C LEU A 196 -5.00 10.57 19.72
N GLY A 197 -3.72 10.59 20.12
CA GLY A 197 -3.27 11.39 21.26
C GLY A 197 -3.40 12.90 20.99
N MET A 198 -2.80 13.37 19.89
CA MET A 198 -2.72 14.81 19.60
C MET A 198 -4.08 15.40 19.20
N ALA A 199 -4.98 14.63 18.59
CA ALA A 199 -6.32 15.12 18.26
C ALA A 199 -7.12 15.49 19.52
N GLU A 200 -6.99 14.70 20.59
CA GLU A 200 -7.62 15.01 21.88
C GLU A 200 -6.85 16.09 22.65
N GLU A 201 -5.52 16.00 22.68
CA GLU A 201 -4.66 16.95 23.40
C GLU A 201 -4.84 18.39 22.90
N PHE A 202 -5.08 18.57 21.60
CA PHE A 202 -5.25 19.88 20.95
C PHE A 202 -6.66 20.11 20.39
N ARG A 203 -7.67 19.42 20.93
CA ARG A 203 -9.05 19.53 20.47
C ARG A 203 -9.54 20.98 20.52
N GLY A 204 -10.09 21.46 19.40
CA GLY A 204 -10.56 22.85 19.26
C GLY A 204 -9.45 23.85 18.95
N GLU A 205 -8.19 23.45 19.03
CA GLU A 205 -7.02 24.27 18.71
C GLU A 205 -6.43 23.88 17.36
N VAL A 206 -6.18 22.58 17.12
CA VAL A 206 -5.54 22.03 15.92
C VAL A 206 -6.27 20.77 15.46
N ALA A 207 -6.61 20.68 14.18
CA ALA A 207 -7.11 19.44 13.61
C ALA A 207 -5.97 18.45 13.38
N VAL A 208 -6.11 17.22 13.86
CA VAL A 208 -5.11 16.16 13.67
C VAL A 208 -5.82 14.94 13.09
N ASN A 209 -5.43 14.52 11.89
CA ASN A 209 -6.06 13.40 11.19
C ASN A 209 -5.01 12.51 10.52
N ALA A 210 -5.43 11.31 10.14
CA ALA A 210 -4.68 10.39 9.31
C ALA A 210 -5.31 10.26 7.91
N LEU A 211 -4.49 10.08 6.88
CA LEU A 211 -4.92 9.74 5.52
C LEU A 211 -4.15 8.53 5.01
N TRP A 212 -4.87 7.58 4.43
CA TRP A 212 -4.32 6.35 3.87
C TRP A 212 -4.97 6.01 2.51
N PRO A 213 -4.21 5.48 1.54
CA PRO A 213 -4.81 5.12 0.27
C PRO A 213 -5.53 3.76 0.35
N LYS A 214 -6.61 3.61 -0.40
CA LYS A 214 -7.33 2.33 -0.54
C LYS A 214 -6.51 1.29 -1.31
N THR A 215 -5.66 1.75 -2.22
CA THR A 215 -4.89 0.92 -3.16
C THR A 215 -3.44 1.36 -3.20
N ALA A 216 -2.54 0.49 -3.67
CA ALA A 216 -1.16 0.84 -3.91
C ALA A 216 -1.02 2.11 -4.79
N ILE A 217 -0.10 3.00 -4.42
CA ILE A 217 0.18 4.25 -5.13
C ILE A 217 1.50 4.15 -5.88
N HIS A 218 1.49 4.52 -7.15
CA HIS A 218 2.67 4.44 -8.01
C HIS A 218 3.70 5.48 -7.57
N THR A 219 4.81 5.00 -7.03
CA THR A 219 5.94 5.80 -6.57
C THR A 219 7.23 5.01 -6.80
N ALA A 220 8.38 5.68 -6.82
CA ALA A 220 9.67 5.00 -6.88
C ALA A 220 9.87 3.97 -5.75
N ALA A 221 9.29 4.21 -4.56
CA ALA A 221 9.32 3.24 -3.46
C ALA A 221 8.48 2.00 -3.79
N MET A 222 7.33 2.16 -4.44
CA MET A 222 6.48 1.06 -4.87
C MET A 222 7.14 0.25 -6.00
N ASP A 223 7.81 0.90 -6.95
CA ASP A 223 8.57 0.21 -8.01
C ASP A 223 9.67 -0.69 -7.40
N MET A 224 10.37 -0.20 -6.37
CA MET A 224 11.38 -0.97 -5.66
C MET A 224 10.81 -2.16 -4.86
N LEU A 225 9.56 -2.08 -4.41
CA LEU A 225 8.90 -3.12 -3.61
C LEU A 225 8.18 -4.17 -4.46
N GLY A 226 7.45 -3.73 -5.48
CA GLY A 226 6.61 -4.57 -6.33
C GLY A 226 7.29 -5.08 -7.59
N GLY A 227 8.42 -4.48 -8.00
CA GLY A 227 9.13 -4.85 -9.22
C GLY A 227 8.44 -4.37 -10.50
N ALA A 228 8.96 -4.79 -11.65
CA ALA A 228 8.45 -4.36 -12.96
C ALA A 228 6.99 -4.80 -13.20
N GLY A 229 6.16 -3.88 -13.70
CA GLY A 229 4.75 -4.15 -14.00
C GLY A 229 3.79 -3.85 -12.85
N ILE A 230 4.31 -3.49 -11.66
CA ILE A 230 3.48 -3.11 -10.52
C ILE A 230 2.67 -1.84 -10.80
N GLU A 231 3.20 -0.95 -11.62
CA GLU A 231 2.60 0.36 -11.91
C GLU A 231 1.16 0.25 -12.43
N LYS A 232 0.85 -0.80 -13.21
CA LYS A 232 -0.49 -1.04 -13.76
C LYS A 232 -1.53 -1.40 -12.70
N GLN A 233 -1.10 -1.85 -11.53
CA GLN A 233 -1.96 -2.19 -10.40
C GLN A 233 -2.07 -1.04 -9.40
N CYS A 234 -1.48 0.12 -9.71
CA CYS A 234 -1.44 1.28 -8.84
C CYS A 234 -2.33 2.42 -9.33
N ARG A 235 -2.68 3.29 -8.38
CA ARG A 235 -3.18 4.64 -8.67
C ARG A 235 -2.05 5.67 -8.67
N LYS A 236 -2.28 6.78 -9.36
CA LYS A 236 -1.43 7.97 -9.37
C LYS A 236 -1.42 8.62 -7.99
N THR A 237 -0.35 9.35 -7.69
CA THR A 237 -0.24 10.13 -6.44
C THR A 237 -1.32 11.20 -6.28
N ASP A 238 -1.94 11.62 -7.38
CA ASP A 238 -2.98 12.65 -7.45
C ASP A 238 -4.18 12.34 -6.55
N ILE A 239 -4.54 11.06 -6.36
CA ILE A 239 -5.68 10.69 -5.50
C ILE A 239 -5.44 11.09 -4.04
N LEU A 240 -4.22 10.91 -3.53
CA LEU A 240 -3.86 11.34 -2.18
C LEU A 240 -3.67 12.85 -2.10
N ALA A 241 -3.21 13.49 -3.16
CA ALA A 241 -3.11 14.93 -3.21
C ALA A 241 -4.50 15.58 -3.12
N ASP A 242 -5.48 15.05 -3.86
CA ASP A 242 -6.85 15.54 -3.83
C ASP A 242 -7.55 15.22 -2.50
N ALA A 243 -7.39 14.01 -1.95
CA ALA A 243 -7.94 13.68 -0.64
C ALA A 243 -7.32 14.54 0.48
N ALA A 244 -6.00 14.76 0.47
CA ALA A 244 -5.34 15.63 1.42
C ALA A 244 -5.84 17.07 1.30
N TYR A 245 -6.02 17.58 0.08
CA TYR A 245 -6.60 18.90 -0.16
C TYR A 245 -7.97 19.04 0.51
N CYS A 246 -8.88 18.08 0.29
CA CYS A 246 -10.21 18.10 0.91
C CYS A 246 -10.16 18.09 2.44
N ILE A 247 -9.24 17.35 3.06
CA ILE A 247 -9.07 17.29 4.52
C ILE A 247 -8.56 18.63 5.06
N LEU A 248 -7.51 19.17 4.44
CA LEU A 248 -6.80 20.37 4.90
C LEU A 248 -7.63 21.65 4.77
N THR A 249 -8.74 21.59 4.05
CA THR A 249 -9.71 22.69 3.90
C THR A 249 -10.93 22.53 4.82
N LYS A 250 -11.05 21.41 5.54
CA LYS A 250 -12.08 21.24 6.59
C LYS A 250 -11.81 22.19 7.77
N PRO A 251 -12.84 22.56 8.56
CA PRO A 251 -12.62 23.31 9.79
C PRO A 251 -11.79 22.51 10.80
N LYS A 252 -11.06 23.20 11.68
CA LYS A 252 -10.26 22.58 12.76
C LYS A 252 -11.04 21.64 13.72
N THR A 253 -12.38 21.66 13.68
CA THR A 253 -13.24 20.72 14.41
C THR A 253 -13.27 19.32 13.78
N PHE A 254 -12.87 19.19 12.50
CA PHE A 254 -12.66 17.91 11.84
C PHE A 254 -11.32 17.32 12.29
N THR A 255 -11.33 16.57 13.38
CA THR A 255 -10.13 16.05 14.05
C THR A 255 -10.36 14.63 14.59
N GLY A 256 -9.29 13.84 14.71
CA GLY A 256 -9.33 12.47 15.25
C GLY A 256 -9.74 11.40 14.24
N ASN A 257 -9.73 11.70 12.93
CA ASN A 257 -10.22 10.79 11.90
C ASN A 257 -9.10 9.98 11.25
N PHE A 258 -9.44 8.78 10.78
CA PHE A 258 -8.59 7.92 9.94
C PHE A 258 -9.25 7.78 8.57
N ILE A 259 -8.85 8.64 7.64
CA ILE A 259 -9.51 8.79 6.34
C ILE A 259 -8.91 7.83 5.30
N ILE A 260 -9.78 7.24 4.49
CA ILE A 260 -9.42 6.53 3.26
C ILE A 260 -9.72 7.40 2.05
N ASP A 261 -8.75 7.56 1.16
CA ASP A 261 -8.79 8.47 0.01
C ASP A 261 -10.04 8.36 -0.87
N GLU A 262 -10.34 7.17 -1.38
CA GLU A 262 -11.49 6.94 -2.25
C GLU A 262 -12.80 7.14 -1.50
N VAL A 263 -12.88 6.75 -0.23
CA VAL A 263 -14.10 6.90 0.58
C VAL A 263 -14.43 8.39 0.71
N LEU A 264 -13.45 9.21 1.12
CA LEU A 264 -13.63 10.64 1.21
C LEU A 264 -13.96 11.27 -0.15
N LEU A 265 -13.23 10.92 -1.20
CA LEU A 265 -13.47 11.53 -2.51
C LEU A 265 -14.86 11.17 -3.07
N ARG A 266 -15.39 9.98 -2.78
CA ARG A 266 -16.79 9.63 -3.10
C ARG A 266 -17.78 10.53 -2.34
N GLU A 267 -17.53 10.80 -1.06
CA GLU A 267 -18.34 11.72 -0.25
C GLU A 267 -18.30 13.16 -0.79
N GLU A 268 -17.15 13.59 -1.33
CA GLU A 268 -16.99 14.88 -2.02
C GLU A 268 -17.58 14.89 -3.44
N GLY A 269 -18.23 13.80 -3.87
CA GLY A 269 -18.95 13.70 -5.14
C GLY A 269 -18.14 13.21 -6.33
N VAL A 270 -16.90 12.76 -6.14
CA VAL A 270 -16.11 12.10 -7.19
C VAL A 270 -16.74 10.76 -7.53
N LYS A 271 -17.09 10.56 -8.81
CA LYS A 271 -17.71 9.33 -9.31
C LYS A 271 -16.76 8.48 -10.14
N ASP A 272 -15.99 9.14 -10.99
CA ASP A 272 -15.02 8.49 -11.87
C ASP A 272 -13.64 8.44 -11.19
N PHE A 273 -13.16 7.22 -10.92
CA PHE A 273 -11.85 6.96 -10.32
C PHE A 273 -10.83 6.42 -11.33
N ASP A 274 -11.22 6.20 -12.59
CA ASP A 274 -10.31 5.76 -13.63
C ASP A 274 -9.27 6.83 -13.95
N VAL A 275 -9.62 8.11 -13.76
CA VAL A 275 -8.70 9.24 -13.87
C VAL A 275 -7.47 9.11 -12.95
N TYR A 276 -7.62 8.43 -11.81
CA TYR A 276 -6.55 8.17 -10.86
C TYR A 276 -5.81 6.86 -11.13
N ALA A 277 -6.30 5.95 -11.97
CA ALA A 277 -5.59 4.73 -12.30
C ALA A 277 -4.38 5.02 -13.21
N ILE A 278 -3.27 4.32 -12.99
CA ILE A 278 -2.14 4.34 -13.95
C ILE A 278 -2.54 3.65 -15.25
N ALA A 279 -3.24 2.51 -15.13
CA ALA A 279 -3.82 1.77 -16.25
C ALA A 279 -5.31 1.53 -15.98
N PRO A 280 -6.22 2.40 -16.48
CA PRO A 280 -7.66 2.20 -16.33
C PRO A 280 -8.11 0.81 -16.78
N GLY A 281 -9.03 0.21 -16.04
CA GLY A 281 -9.53 -1.15 -16.28
C GLY A 281 -8.62 -2.30 -15.79
N HIS A 282 -7.38 -2.03 -15.35
CA HIS A 282 -6.57 -3.06 -14.70
C HIS A 282 -6.98 -3.28 -13.23
N PRO A 283 -6.91 -4.52 -12.71
CA PRO A 283 -7.12 -4.78 -11.28
C PRO A 283 -6.12 -4.00 -10.42
N LEU A 284 -6.64 -3.26 -9.44
CA LEU A 284 -5.83 -2.50 -8.50
C LEU A 284 -5.41 -3.38 -7.32
N MET A 285 -4.18 -3.17 -6.84
CA MET A 285 -3.68 -3.82 -5.64
C MET A 285 -4.22 -3.09 -4.40
N PRO A 286 -4.94 -3.77 -3.49
CA PRO A 286 -5.33 -3.18 -2.20
C PRO A 286 -4.10 -2.74 -1.41
N ASP A 287 -4.20 -1.63 -0.68
CA ASP A 287 -3.12 -1.23 0.22
C ASP A 287 -3.14 -2.06 1.52
N PHE A 288 -2.02 -2.01 2.26
CA PHE A 288 -1.90 -2.67 3.55
C PHE A 288 -2.90 -2.13 4.57
N PHE A 289 -3.22 -2.96 5.57
CA PHE A 289 -3.99 -2.61 6.78
C PHE A 289 -5.50 -2.44 6.59
N LEU A 290 -6.00 -2.57 5.35
CA LEU A 290 -7.42 -2.53 5.04
C LEU A 290 -7.93 -3.94 4.79
N ASP A 291 -8.91 -4.37 5.58
CA ASP A 291 -9.56 -5.66 5.32
C ASP A 291 -10.38 -5.52 4.03
N VAL A 292 -10.23 -6.49 3.12
CA VAL A 292 -11.06 -6.56 1.92
C VAL A 292 -12.41 -7.11 2.38
N GLU A 293 -13.47 -6.31 2.26
CA GLU A 293 -14.83 -6.83 2.41
C GLU A 293 -15.06 -7.92 1.36
N ILE A 294 -15.13 -9.17 1.82
CA ILE A 294 -15.68 -10.26 1.03
C ILE A 294 -17.18 -10.13 1.24
N ASP A 295 -17.90 -9.75 0.21
CA ASP A 295 -19.37 -9.68 0.21
C ASP A 295 -19.92 -11.09 0.47
N THR A 296 -20.18 -11.41 1.74
CA THR A 296 -20.84 -12.64 2.16
C THR A 296 -22.33 -12.37 2.27
N THR A 297 -22.98 -12.11 1.14
CA THR A 297 -24.43 -12.16 1.02
C THR A 297 -24.85 -13.43 0.29
N GLU A 298 -24.64 -14.58 0.94
CA GLU A 298 -25.40 -15.79 0.67
C GLU A 298 -25.28 -16.76 1.87
N GLY A 299 -26.43 -17.05 2.50
CA GLY A 299 -26.62 -18.23 3.35
C GLY A 299 -26.30 -18.08 4.83
N ALA A 300 -27.23 -17.50 5.58
CA ALA A 300 -27.39 -17.85 6.99
C ALA A 300 -27.85 -19.31 7.10
N ASP A 301 -27.05 -20.18 7.71
CA ASP A 301 -27.58 -21.15 8.66
C ASP A 301 -26.47 -21.72 9.54
N GLY A 302 -26.73 -21.73 10.85
CA GLY A 302 -25.80 -22.20 11.85
C GLY A 302 -25.77 -23.71 11.97
N ALA A 303 -24.59 -24.31 12.12
CA ALA A 303 -24.46 -25.57 12.83
C ALA A 303 -23.04 -25.80 13.35
N LYS A 304 -23.00 -26.35 14.56
CA LYS A 304 -21.83 -26.65 15.39
C LYS A 304 -20.88 -27.67 14.74
N VAL A 305 -19.60 -27.49 15.08
CA VAL A 305 -18.51 -28.45 14.96
C VAL A 305 -18.89 -29.84 15.50
N LYS A 306 -18.59 -30.91 14.74
CA LYS A 306 -18.19 -32.23 15.26
C LYS A 306 -17.36 -33.03 14.24
N THR A 307 -16.64 -33.99 14.81
CA THR A 307 -15.39 -34.69 14.43
C THR A 307 -15.49 -35.76 13.32
N GLU A 308 -14.33 -36.02 12.69
CA GLU A 308 -13.85 -37.12 11.81
C GLU A 308 -14.69 -38.41 11.59
N SER A 309 -14.80 -38.90 10.33
CA SER A 309 -14.17 -40.16 9.82
C SER A 309 -14.55 -40.54 8.36
N ALA A 310 -13.61 -41.21 7.66
CA ALA A 310 -13.68 -42.05 6.44
C ALA A 310 -14.06 -41.44 5.06
N ALA A 311 -13.18 -41.69 4.08
CA ALA A 311 -13.03 -40.96 2.83
C ALA A 311 -13.95 -41.44 1.69
N ALA A 312 -14.72 -40.51 1.13
CA ALA A 312 -15.13 -40.53 -0.27
C ALA A 312 -14.00 -39.92 -1.12
N GLU A 313 -13.78 -40.41 -2.34
CA GLU A 313 -12.87 -39.73 -3.26
C GLU A 313 -13.32 -38.27 -3.43
N PRO A 314 -12.43 -37.28 -3.28
CA PRO A 314 -12.82 -35.90 -3.47
C PRO A 314 -13.20 -35.67 -4.94
N SER A 315 -14.33 -35.01 -5.17
CA SER A 315 -14.78 -34.56 -6.49
C SER A 315 -14.63 -33.04 -6.62
N GLY A 316 -14.44 -32.54 -7.84
CA GLY A 316 -14.41 -31.11 -8.13
C GLY A 316 -13.12 -30.62 -8.79
N PRO A 317 -12.95 -29.29 -8.97
CA PRO A 317 -11.86 -28.72 -9.77
C PRO A 317 -10.45 -29.09 -9.30
N VAL A 318 -10.26 -29.23 -7.98
CA VAL A 318 -8.98 -29.67 -7.40
C VAL A 318 -8.69 -31.12 -7.77
N ALA A 319 -9.67 -32.02 -7.59
CA ALA A 319 -9.53 -33.44 -7.91
C ALA A 319 -9.22 -33.66 -9.40
N GLU A 320 -9.90 -32.92 -10.27
CA GLU A 320 -9.65 -32.97 -11.71
C GLU A 320 -8.24 -32.48 -12.07
N THR A 321 -7.78 -31.41 -11.40
CA THR A 321 -6.40 -30.92 -11.55
C THR A 321 -5.38 -32.01 -11.21
N PHE A 322 -5.55 -32.73 -10.10
CA PHE A 322 -4.66 -33.83 -9.72
C PHE A 322 -4.75 -35.04 -10.66
N ARG A 323 -5.93 -35.33 -11.24
CA ARG A 323 -6.08 -36.36 -12.28
C ARG A 323 -5.32 -36.00 -13.55
N VAL A 324 -5.41 -34.75 -14.00
CA VAL A 324 -4.65 -34.26 -15.16
C VAL A 324 -3.15 -34.36 -14.91
N ILE A 325 -2.69 -33.97 -13.71
CA ILE A 325 -1.28 -34.10 -13.31
C ILE A 325 -0.85 -35.58 -13.35
N GLN A 326 -1.63 -36.48 -12.75
CA GLN A 326 -1.37 -37.93 -12.75
C GLN A 326 -1.31 -38.52 -14.16
N GLY A 327 -2.22 -38.11 -15.04
CA GLY A 327 -2.27 -38.57 -16.44
C GLY A 327 -1.12 -38.04 -17.31
N ALA A 328 -0.53 -36.90 -16.93
CA ALA A 328 0.58 -36.29 -17.64
C ALA A 328 1.97 -36.65 -17.07
N MET A 329 2.04 -37.52 -16.05
CA MET A 329 3.32 -37.95 -15.48
C MET A 329 4.11 -38.83 -16.46
N THR A 330 5.39 -38.51 -16.64
CA THR A 330 6.32 -39.29 -17.46
C THR A 330 7.59 -39.56 -16.66
N GLU A 331 8.36 -40.59 -17.05
CA GLU A 331 9.67 -40.87 -16.44
C GLU A 331 10.65 -39.69 -16.54
N GLU A 332 10.48 -38.84 -17.57
CA GLU A 332 11.27 -37.62 -17.74
C GLU A 332 11.01 -36.62 -16.60
N TYR A 333 9.74 -36.34 -16.28
CA TYR A 333 9.38 -35.41 -15.20
C TYR A 333 9.79 -35.92 -13.81
N VAL A 334 9.74 -37.24 -13.59
CA VAL A 334 10.24 -37.89 -12.37
C VAL A 334 11.75 -37.70 -12.27
N ARG A 335 12.50 -37.96 -13.35
CA ARG A 335 13.97 -37.80 -13.37
C ARG A 335 14.43 -36.35 -13.23
N SER A 336 13.70 -35.37 -13.77
CA SER A 336 14.11 -33.96 -13.73
C SER A 336 13.83 -33.29 -12.38
N THR A 337 12.72 -33.68 -11.73
CA THR A 337 12.25 -33.02 -10.50
C THR A 337 12.80 -33.69 -9.25
N GLN A 338 12.70 -35.02 -9.14
CA GLN A 338 13.19 -35.84 -8.02
C GLN A 338 12.74 -35.36 -6.63
N GLY A 339 11.46 -35.03 -6.47
CA GLY A 339 10.91 -34.49 -5.23
C GLY A 339 9.49 -34.94 -4.94
N VAL A 340 9.14 -34.98 -3.66
CA VAL A 340 7.79 -35.31 -3.17
C VAL A 340 7.16 -34.05 -2.59
N PHE A 341 5.98 -33.69 -3.09
CA PHE A 341 5.28 -32.47 -2.77
C PHE A 341 3.93 -32.81 -2.12
N GLN A 342 3.66 -32.22 -0.96
CA GLN A 342 2.37 -32.31 -0.29
C GLN A 342 1.68 -30.96 -0.36
N PHE A 343 0.38 -30.96 -0.64
CA PHE A 343 -0.46 -29.78 -0.71
C PHE A 343 -1.51 -29.85 0.39
N GLU A 344 -1.51 -28.85 1.27
CA GLU A 344 -2.56 -28.63 2.26
C GLU A 344 -3.51 -27.57 1.74
N LEU A 345 -4.63 -28.02 1.19
CA LEU A 345 -5.61 -27.15 0.53
C LEU A 345 -6.78 -26.84 1.47
N SER A 346 -7.16 -25.56 1.55
CA SER A 346 -8.31 -25.11 2.34
C SER A 346 -9.49 -24.66 1.46
N GLY A 347 -10.71 -24.79 1.97
CA GLY A 347 -11.93 -24.44 1.24
C GLY A 347 -12.56 -25.65 0.54
N ASP A 348 -13.46 -25.38 -0.40
CA ASP A 348 -14.20 -26.43 -1.12
C ASP A 348 -13.26 -27.33 -1.93
N GLY A 349 -13.48 -28.65 -1.87
CA GLY A 349 -12.55 -29.66 -2.43
C GLY A 349 -11.14 -29.66 -1.80
N GLY A 350 -10.97 -29.06 -0.61
CA GLY A 350 -9.71 -29.01 0.12
C GLY A 350 -9.29 -30.35 0.75
N GLY A 351 -8.25 -30.32 1.58
CA GLY A 351 -7.64 -31.48 2.21
C GLY A 351 -6.17 -31.66 1.81
N THR A 352 -5.59 -32.79 2.21
CA THR A 352 -4.20 -33.12 1.90
C THR A 352 -4.14 -33.82 0.55
N TRP A 353 -3.29 -33.32 -0.34
CA TRP A 353 -3.01 -33.89 -1.65
C TRP A 353 -1.51 -34.05 -1.85
N TYR A 354 -1.08 -34.81 -2.84
CA TYR A 354 0.34 -34.98 -3.11
C TYR A 354 0.69 -35.13 -4.59
N ILE A 355 1.96 -34.86 -4.90
CA ILE A 355 2.65 -35.18 -6.15
C ILE A 355 4.00 -35.80 -5.78
N ASP A 356 4.21 -37.07 -6.10
CA ASP A 356 5.46 -37.80 -5.94
C ASP A 356 6.18 -37.90 -7.30
N LEU A 357 7.23 -37.12 -7.46
CA LEU A 357 8.13 -37.16 -8.62
C LEU A 357 9.49 -37.75 -8.26
N LYS A 358 9.54 -38.64 -7.26
CA LYS A 358 10.77 -39.26 -6.75
C LYS A 358 10.71 -40.78 -6.82
N SER A 359 9.55 -41.36 -6.55
CA SER A 359 9.32 -42.81 -6.66
C SER A 359 9.18 -43.25 -8.12
N LYS A 360 9.49 -44.53 -8.38
CA LYS A 360 9.44 -45.13 -9.73
C LYS A 360 8.02 -45.01 -10.32
N GLY A 361 7.89 -44.42 -11.52
CA GLY A 361 6.62 -44.20 -12.21
C GLY A 361 5.88 -42.92 -11.85
N GLY A 362 6.18 -42.32 -10.69
CA GLY A 362 5.52 -41.13 -10.18
C GLY A 362 4.04 -41.34 -9.83
N SER A 363 3.52 -40.57 -8.88
CA SER A 363 2.10 -40.58 -8.55
C SER A 363 1.60 -39.23 -8.04
N ALA A 364 0.30 -38.98 -8.13
CA ALA A 364 -0.37 -37.81 -7.60
C ALA A 364 -1.79 -38.19 -7.19
N GLY A 365 -2.28 -37.62 -6.10
CA GLY A 365 -3.63 -37.96 -5.62
C GLY A 365 -4.00 -37.35 -4.28
N PHE A 366 -5.18 -37.74 -3.80
CA PHE A 366 -5.69 -37.32 -2.49
C PHE A 366 -5.10 -38.16 -1.37
N GLY A 367 -4.83 -37.53 -0.23
CA GLY A 367 -4.24 -38.13 0.95
C GLY A 367 -2.77 -37.77 1.14
N LYS A 368 -2.13 -38.43 2.10
CA LYS A 368 -0.70 -38.24 2.40
C LYS A 368 0.17 -38.91 1.32
N PRO A 369 1.33 -38.34 1.00
CA PRO A 369 2.25 -38.96 0.05
C PRO A 369 2.75 -40.32 0.57
N PRO A 370 3.10 -41.26 -0.34
CA PRO A 370 3.57 -42.60 0.00
C PRO A 370 4.94 -42.60 0.71
N VAL A 371 5.69 -41.51 0.57
CA VAL A 371 6.97 -41.25 1.24
C VAL A 371 6.97 -39.83 1.79
N THR A 372 7.85 -39.53 2.74
CA THR A 372 7.92 -38.21 3.38
C THR A 372 8.08 -37.08 2.35
N ALA A 373 7.25 -36.05 2.45
CA ALA A 373 7.29 -34.89 1.57
C ALA A 373 8.59 -34.10 1.75
N ASP A 374 9.26 -33.78 0.64
CA ASP A 374 10.40 -32.88 0.60
C ASP A 374 9.95 -31.41 0.67
N VAL A 375 8.71 -31.14 0.25
CA VAL A 375 8.08 -29.82 0.24
C VAL A 375 6.61 -29.93 0.63
N VAL A 376 6.15 -29.05 1.53
CA VAL A 376 4.74 -28.89 1.89
C VAL A 376 4.28 -27.50 1.47
N MET A 377 3.27 -27.45 0.61
CA MET A 377 2.65 -26.24 0.09
C MET A 377 1.26 -26.06 0.69
N SER A 378 0.93 -24.89 1.22
CA SER A 378 -0.40 -24.62 1.80
C SER A 378 -1.05 -23.43 1.12
N MET A 379 -2.26 -23.58 0.61
CA MET A 379 -3.03 -22.53 -0.06
C MET A 379 -4.53 -22.84 -0.08
N SER A 380 -5.35 -21.93 -0.60
CA SER A 380 -6.77 -22.25 -0.85
C SER A 380 -6.91 -23.15 -2.10
N SER A 381 -7.92 -24.02 -2.11
CA SER A 381 -8.29 -24.82 -3.29
C SER A 381 -8.47 -23.96 -4.55
N ALA A 382 -9.08 -22.78 -4.40
CA ALA A 382 -9.28 -21.84 -5.50
C ALA A 382 -7.97 -21.27 -6.04
N ASP A 383 -7.01 -20.93 -5.17
CA ASP A 383 -5.70 -20.44 -5.58
C ASP A 383 -4.85 -21.56 -6.20
N PHE A 384 -4.98 -22.80 -5.72
CA PHE A 384 -4.33 -23.97 -6.32
C PHE A 384 -4.76 -24.16 -7.78
N VAL A 385 -6.08 -24.13 -8.04
CA VAL A 385 -6.61 -24.26 -9.41
C VAL A 385 -6.18 -23.08 -10.28
N LYS A 386 -6.18 -21.85 -9.76
CA LYS A 386 -5.66 -20.67 -10.48
C LYS A 386 -4.17 -20.81 -10.78
N MET A 387 -3.40 -21.38 -9.87
CA MET A 387 -1.97 -21.59 -10.03
C MET A 387 -1.68 -22.64 -11.10
N PHE A 388 -2.42 -23.75 -11.09
CA PHE A 388 -2.31 -24.78 -12.12
C PHE A 388 -2.72 -24.29 -13.51
N THR A 389 -3.82 -23.54 -13.60
CA THR A 389 -4.32 -22.96 -14.86
C THR A 389 -3.53 -21.73 -15.35
N GLY A 390 -2.44 -21.36 -14.68
CA GLY A 390 -1.58 -20.23 -15.07
C GLY A 390 -2.15 -18.84 -14.77
N LYS A 391 -3.34 -18.75 -14.16
CA LYS A 391 -4.01 -17.50 -13.78
C LYS A 391 -3.42 -16.85 -12.52
N LEU A 392 -2.64 -17.60 -11.74
CA LEU A 392 -1.91 -17.11 -10.57
C LEU A 392 -0.48 -17.64 -10.60
N LYS A 393 0.52 -16.75 -10.65
CA LYS A 393 1.92 -17.19 -10.60
C LYS A 393 2.29 -17.66 -9.19
N PRO A 394 3.00 -18.80 -9.01
CA PRO A 394 3.40 -19.30 -7.70
C PRO A 394 4.21 -18.30 -6.87
N THR A 395 5.11 -17.55 -7.53
CA THR A 395 5.88 -16.47 -6.90
C THR A 395 4.99 -15.37 -6.32
N LEU A 396 3.97 -14.93 -7.08
CA LEU A 396 3.01 -13.92 -6.62
C LEU A 396 2.14 -14.45 -5.48
N ALA A 397 1.67 -15.70 -5.58
CA ALA A 397 0.90 -16.34 -4.51
C ALA A 397 1.70 -16.45 -3.22
N PHE A 398 3.00 -16.76 -3.32
CA PHE A 398 3.90 -16.85 -2.17
C PHE A 398 4.13 -15.47 -1.53
N MET A 399 4.46 -14.46 -2.35
CA MET A 399 4.66 -13.09 -1.88
C MET A 399 3.40 -12.48 -1.27
N SER A 400 2.22 -12.80 -1.81
CA SER A 400 0.93 -12.33 -1.28
C SER A 400 0.42 -13.16 -0.09
N GLY A 401 1.18 -14.17 0.36
CA GLY A 401 0.82 -15.05 1.48
C GLY A 401 -0.29 -16.05 1.19
N LYS A 402 -0.76 -16.15 -0.07
CA LYS A 402 -1.77 -17.10 -0.53
C LYS A 402 -1.22 -18.51 -0.68
N LEU A 403 0.07 -18.64 -1.01
CA LEU A 403 0.83 -19.88 -1.00
C LEU A 403 1.88 -19.81 0.12
N ARG A 404 1.97 -20.84 0.94
CA ARG A 404 3.05 -21.03 1.90
C ARG A 404 3.83 -22.26 1.53
N ILE A 405 5.15 -22.18 1.59
CA ILE A 405 6.04 -23.30 1.26
C ILE A 405 6.89 -23.61 2.50
N LYS A 406 6.93 -24.88 2.89
CA LYS A 406 7.86 -25.43 3.89
C LYS A 406 8.68 -26.54 3.23
N GLY A 407 9.97 -26.64 3.57
CA GLY A 407 10.85 -27.66 3.00
C GLY A 407 11.77 -27.11 1.92
N ASN A 408 12.14 -27.95 0.95
CA ASN A 408 13.19 -27.63 -0.02
C ASN A 408 12.74 -26.67 -1.12
N MET A 409 13.17 -25.40 -1.03
CA MET A 409 12.80 -24.36 -1.99
C MET A 409 13.31 -24.61 -3.42
N ALA A 410 14.44 -25.30 -3.61
CA ALA A 410 14.92 -25.62 -4.95
C ALA A 410 13.99 -26.63 -5.65
N LEU A 411 13.44 -27.58 -4.90
CA LEU A 411 12.42 -28.51 -5.41
C LEU A 411 11.10 -27.79 -5.71
N ALA A 412 10.70 -26.82 -4.88
CA ALA A 412 9.51 -26.01 -5.16
C ALA A 412 9.60 -25.25 -6.49
N ILE A 413 10.77 -24.69 -6.81
CA ILE A 413 11.02 -24.02 -8.10
C ILE A 413 11.00 -25.01 -9.27
N LYS A 414 11.56 -26.22 -9.07
CA LYS A 414 11.50 -27.27 -10.10
C LYS A 414 10.05 -27.70 -10.39
N LEU A 415 9.22 -27.81 -9.36
CA LEU A 415 7.80 -28.11 -9.52
C LEU A 415 7.07 -27.02 -10.32
N GLU A 416 7.32 -25.73 -10.05
CA GLU A 416 6.76 -24.62 -10.84
C GLU A 416 7.16 -24.73 -12.33
N LYS A 417 8.43 -25.06 -12.60
CA LYS A 417 8.90 -25.27 -13.98
C LYS A 417 8.19 -26.44 -14.66
N MET A 418 7.93 -27.52 -13.94
CA MET A 418 7.20 -28.68 -14.46
C MET A 418 5.72 -28.36 -14.71
N LEU A 419 5.04 -27.70 -13.76
CA LEU A 419 3.63 -27.31 -13.91
C LEU A 419 3.42 -26.31 -15.07
N SER A 420 4.35 -25.40 -15.31
CA SER A 420 4.30 -24.48 -16.46
C SER A 420 4.56 -25.16 -17.81
N GLN A 421 5.35 -26.24 -17.83
CA GLN A 421 5.51 -27.09 -19.03
C GLN A 421 4.29 -27.96 -19.30
N LEU A 422 3.52 -28.31 -18.27
CA LEU A 422 2.27 -29.05 -18.41
C LEU A 422 1.13 -28.15 -18.90
N SER A 423 1.00 -26.94 -18.36
CA SER A 423 -0.05 -25.99 -18.77
C SER A 423 0.14 -25.39 -20.18
N SER A 424 1.32 -25.55 -20.78
CA SER A 424 1.59 -25.17 -22.18
C SER A 424 1.33 -26.31 -23.17
N LYS A 425 1.03 -27.52 -22.69
CA LYS A 425 0.69 -28.71 -23.50
C LYS A 425 -0.79 -29.11 -23.38
N LEU A 426 -1.53 -28.45 -22.50
CA LEU A 426 -2.99 -28.48 -22.35
C LEU A 426 -3.57 -27.24 -23.04
#